data_AF-R6A104-F1
#
_entry.id   AF-R6A104-F1
#
_cell.length_a   1.000
_cell.length_b   1.000
_cell.length_c   1.000
_cell.angle_alpha   90.00
_cell.angle_beta   90.00
_cell.angle_gamma   90.00
#
_symmetry.space_group_name_H-M   'P 1'
#
loop_
_entity.id
_entity.type
_entity.pdbx_description
1 polymer ?
#
loop_
_entity_poly.entity_id
_entity_poly.type
_entity_poly.pdbx_seq_one_letter_code
_entity_poly.pdbx_strand_id
1 'polypeptide(L)'
;MLDGNQTGWRFSEGDGSSEFAADVENADFLQTVRTGKVSWTKGTCVLASLKSLQVKTNDGFNAKRTVLQVKKVIQPLSSELIK
;
A
#
# COMPACT_ATOMS: atom_id res chain seq x y z
N MET A 1 1.58 2.34 13.80
CA MET A 1 0.30 2.92 13.33
C MET A 1 0.58 3.61 12.01
N LEU A 2 -0.24 3.37 10.99
CA LEU A 2 -0.24 4.21 9.80
C LEU A 2 -0.91 5.53 10.22
N ASP A 3 -0.15 6.61 10.24
CA ASP A 3 -0.62 7.94 10.65
C ASP A 3 -1.26 8.72 9.49
N GLY A 4 -1.40 8.07 8.32
CA GLY A 4 -1.90 8.69 7.10
C GLY A 4 -0.98 9.78 6.55
N ASN A 5 0.32 9.75 6.85
CA ASN A 5 1.30 10.57 6.15
C ASN A 5 1.46 10.15 4.69
N GLN A 6 1.99 11.03 3.84
CA GLN A 6 2.22 10.71 2.43
C GLN A 6 3.38 9.73 2.23
N THR A 7 4.35 9.71 3.14
CA THR A 7 5.59 8.92 3.02
C THR A 7 5.64 7.82 4.08
N GLY A 8 6.59 6.90 3.95
CA GLY A 8 6.84 5.85 4.95
C GLY A 8 5.95 4.61 4.80
N TRP A 9 5.15 4.52 3.73
CA TRP A 9 4.34 3.34 3.47
C TRP A 9 5.18 2.20 2.94
N ARG A 10 4.88 0.99 3.43
CA ARG A 10 5.41 -0.26 2.89
C ARG A 10 4.26 -1.12 2.39
N PHE A 11 4.44 -1.67 1.20
CA PHE A 11 3.48 -2.55 0.54
C PHE A 11 4.18 -3.85 0.15
N SER A 12 3.40 -4.91 0.02
CA SER A 12 3.82 -6.17 -0.61
C SER A 12 2.82 -6.53 -1.72
N GLU A 13 3.26 -7.29 -2.70
CA GLU A 13 2.41 -7.79 -3.80
C GLU A 13 1.74 -9.14 -3.44
N GLY A 14 1.85 -9.57 -2.17
CA GLY A 14 1.33 -10.85 -1.68
C GLY A 14 2.25 -11.52 -0.64
N ASP A 15 1.80 -12.63 -0.06
CA ASP A 15 2.60 -13.42 0.88
C ASP A 15 3.85 -13.99 0.20
N GLY A 16 5.01 -13.80 0.84
CA GLY A 16 6.31 -14.23 0.30
C GLY A 16 6.87 -13.33 -0.81
N SER A 17 6.17 -12.25 -1.19
CA SER A 17 6.69 -11.27 -2.14
C SER A 17 7.61 -10.24 -1.48
N SER A 18 8.45 -9.60 -2.29
CA SER A 18 9.31 -8.52 -1.83
C SER A 18 8.49 -7.30 -1.41
N GLU A 19 8.80 -6.79 -0.23
CA GLU A 19 8.23 -5.53 0.24
C GLU A 19 8.87 -4.35 -0.49
N PHE A 20 8.08 -3.31 -0.73
CA PHE A 20 8.57 -2.06 -1.31
C PHE A 20 8.02 -0.84 -0.60
N ALA A 21 8.83 0.21 -0.56
CA ALA A 21 8.39 1.52 -0.11
C ALA A 21 7.67 2.26 -1.24
N ALA A 22 6.64 3.04 -0.89
CA ALA A 22 6.00 3.95 -1.81
C ALA A 22 5.48 5.21 -1.10
N ASP A 23 5.45 6.33 -1.81
CA ASP A 23 4.68 7.50 -1.39
C ASP A 23 3.20 7.29 -1.75
N VAL A 24 2.27 7.96 -1.08
CA VAL A 24 0.83 7.87 -1.34
C VAL A 24 0.25 9.26 -1.61
N GLU A 25 -0.20 9.50 -2.84
CA GLU A 25 -0.80 10.77 -3.29
C GLU A 25 -2.33 10.68 -3.42
N ASN A 26 -2.96 9.83 -2.60
CA ASN A 26 -4.41 9.75 -2.50
C ASN A 26 -4.88 10.39 -1.19
N ALA A 27 -5.24 11.68 -1.24
CA ALA A 27 -5.60 12.46 -0.05
C ALA A 27 -6.80 11.87 0.70
N ASP A 28 -7.83 11.43 -0.01
CA ASP A 28 -9.04 10.85 0.59
C ASP A 28 -8.70 9.58 1.38
N PHE A 29 -7.91 8.69 0.77
CA PHE A 29 -7.43 7.48 1.41
C PHE A 29 -6.61 7.80 2.67
N LEU A 30 -5.65 8.71 2.58
CA LEU A 30 -4.86 9.13 3.74
C LEU A 30 -5.74 9.69 4.86
N GLN A 31 -6.79 10.43 4.52
CA GLN A 31 -7.75 10.92 5.51
C GLN A 31 -8.54 9.79 6.17
N THR A 32 -8.93 8.74 5.42
CA THR A 32 -9.59 7.57 6.03
C THR A 32 -8.68 6.82 7.00
N VAL A 33 -7.38 6.80 6.74
CA VAL A 33 -6.37 6.21 7.61
C VAL A 33 -6.23 7.03 8.89
N ARG A 34 -6.05 8.36 8.76
CA ARG A 34 -5.97 9.29 9.92
C ARG A 34 -7.16 9.19 10.85
N THR A 35 -8.35 9.02 10.28
CA THR A 35 -9.61 8.97 11.03
C THR A 35 -9.95 7.57 11.55
N GLY A 36 -9.11 6.57 11.27
CA GLY A 36 -9.35 5.19 11.71
C GLY A 36 -10.59 4.55 11.06
N LYS A 37 -11.08 5.10 9.94
CA LYS A 37 -12.27 4.59 9.25
C LYS A 37 -12.04 3.20 8.64
N VAL A 38 -10.78 2.85 8.40
CA VAL A 38 -10.36 1.54 7.91
C VAL A 38 -9.63 0.80 9.03
N SER A 39 -10.11 -0.39 9.38
CA SER A 39 -9.37 -1.32 10.22
C SER A 39 -8.30 -2.02 9.39
N TRP A 40 -7.05 -1.95 9.85
CA TRP A 40 -5.89 -2.55 9.21
C TRP A 40 -5.53 -3.83 9.96
N THR A 41 -5.68 -4.98 9.31
CA THR A 41 -5.33 -6.28 9.87
C THR A 41 -4.40 -7.02 8.93
N LYS A 42 -3.76 -8.09 9.42
CA LYS A 42 -2.92 -8.93 8.56
C LYS A 42 -3.76 -9.47 7.40
N GLY A 43 -3.31 -9.25 6.17
CA GLY A 43 -4.03 -9.65 4.96
C GLY A 43 -5.01 -8.61 4.41
N THR A 44 -5.10 -7.41 4.99
CA THR A 44 -5.78 -6.29 4.33
C THR A 44 -5.00 -5.90 3.07
N CYS A 45 -5.65 -6.01 1.91
CA CYS A 45 -5.09 -5.67 0.61
C CYS A 45 -5.71 -4.39 0.05
N VAL A 46 -5.00 -3.72 -0.85
CA VAL A 46 -5.52 -2.55 -1.56
C VAL A 46 -5.40 -2.74 -3.07
N LEU A 47 -6.51 -2.51 -3.78
CA LEU A 47 -6.47 -2.34 -5.23
C LEU A 47 -6.11 -0.89 -5.52
N ALA A 48 -4.96 -0.66 -6.14
CA ALA A 48 -4.45 0.68 -6.35
C ALA A 48 -3.87 0.88 -7.76
N SER A 49 -3.86 2.14 -8.20
CA SER A 49 -3.07 2.59 -9.34
C SER A 49 -1.74 3.12 -8.84
N LEU A 50 -0.64 2.59 -9.36
CA LEU A 50 0.72 2.98 -9.00
C LEU A 50 1.44 3.62 -10.19
N LYS A 51 2.26 4.63 -9.89
CA LYS A 51 3.30 5.14 -10.77
C LYS A 51 4.63 4.57 -10.30
N SER A 52 5.39 3.99 -11.23
CA SER A 52 6.77 3.55 -10.98
C SER A 52 7.72 4.34 -11.86
N LEU A 53 8.67 5.04 -11.24
CA LEU A 53 9.78 5.69 -11.93
C LEU A 53 11.03 4.83 -11.72
N GLN A 54 11.50 4.19 -12.79
CA GLN A 54 12.75 3.43 -12.77
C GLN A 54 13.88 4.31 -13.31
N VAL A 55 14.93 4.45 -12.52
CA VAL A 55 16.13 5.22 -12.87
C VAL A 55 17.30 4.25 -12.92
N LYS A 56 18.00 4.21 -14.06
CA LYS A 56 19.25 3.48 -14.18
C LYS A 56 20.33 4.23 -13.42
N THR A 57 21.02 3.54 -12.53
CA THR A 57 22.17 4.03 -11.76
C THR A 57 23.41 3.19 -12.11
N ASN A 58 24.57 3.57 -11.57
CA ASN A 58 25.79 2.78 -11.75
C ASN A 58 25.68 1.37 -11.13
N ASP A 59 24.87 1.23 -10.08
CA ASP A 59 24.67 -0.01 -9.32
C ASP A 59 23.46 -0.84 -9.80
N GLY A 60 22.82 -0.44 -10.91
CA GLY A 60 21.67 -1.15 -11.48
C GLY A 60 20.46 -0.24 -11.74
N PHE A 61 19.28 -0.65 -11.26
CA PHE A 61 18.06 0.13 -11.39
C PHE A 61 17.48 0.43 -10.01
N ASN A 62 17.20 1.71 -9.75
CA ASN A 62 16.42 2.13 -8.61
C ASN A 62 14.98 2.41 -9.05
N ALA A 63 14.00 1.93 -8.29
CA ALA A 63 12.58 2.15 -8.58
C ALA A 63 11.95 2.98 -7.46
N LYS A 64 11.50 4.19 -7.79
CA LYS A 64 10.62 4.97 -6.92
C LYS A 64 9.17 4.67 -7.28
N ARG A 65 8.36 4.30 -6.29
CA ARG A 65 6.93 4.01 -6.46
C ARG A 65 6.08 5.04 -5.73
N THR A 66 4.94 5.39 -6.35
CA THR A 66 3.94 6.28 -5.78
C THR A 66 2.55 5.70 -6.04
N VAL A 67 1.77 5.50 -4.98
CA VAL A 67 0.36 5.15 -5.06
C VAL A 67 -0.42 6.42 -5.40
N LEU A 68 -0.98 6.48 -6.61
CA LEU A 68 -1.75 7.63 -7.08
C LEU A 68 -3.20 7.54 -6.59
N GLN A 69 -3.76 6.33 -6.63
CA GLN A 69 -5.15 6.12 -6.26
C GLN A 69 -5.37 4.76 -5.59
N VAL A 70 -6.04 4.74 -4.45
CA VAL A 70 -6.62 3.51 -3.88
C VAL A 70 -8.06 3.40 -4.36
N LYS A 71 -8.35 2.36 -5.15
CA LYS A 71 -9.66 2.11 -5.74
C LYS A 71 -10.54 1.26 -4.82
N LYS A 72 -9.94 0.34 -4.08
CA LYS A 72 -10.66 -0.55 -3.17
C LYS A 72 -9.75 -1.00 -2.03
N VAL A 73 -10.29 -1.05 -0.82
CA VAL A 73 -9.70 -1.78 0.31
C VAL A 73 -10.39 -3.15 0.39
N ILE A 74 -9.60 -4.21 0.42
CA ILE A 74 -10.04 -5.59 0.45
C ILE A 74 -9.65 -6.15 1.81
N GLN A 75 -10.64 -6.42 2.65
CA GLN A 75 -10.40 -7.04 3.95
C GLN A 75 -10.13 -8.53 3.77
N PRO A 76 -9.28 -9.14 4.63
CA PRO A 76 -9.09 -10.59 4.61
C PRO A 76 -10.43 -11.27 4.88
N LEU A 77 -10.61 -12.47 4.31
CA LEU A 77 -11.77 -13.30 4.62
C LEU A 77 -11.75 -13.61 6.12
N SER A 78 -12.90 -13.49 6.77
CA SER A 78 -13.05 -13.92 8.17
C SER A 78 -12.63 -15.39 8.27
N SER A 79 -11.80 -15.72 9.26
CA SER A 79 -11.35 -17.09 9.55
C SER A 79 -12.53 -18.06 9.77
N GLU A 80 -13.73 -17.55 10.04
CA GLU A 80 -14.95 -18.35 10.20
C GLU A 80 -15.47 -18.96 8.88
N LEU A 81 -15.06 -18.44 7.73
CA LEU A 81 -15.47 -18.91 6.39
C LEU A 81 -14.55 -19.99 5.82
N ILE A 82 -13.44 -20.29 6.49
CA ILE A 82 -12.54 -21.40 6.16
C ILE A 82 -12.87 -22.54 7.12
N LYS A 83 -13.95 -23.27 6.84
CA LYS A 83 -14.28 -24.55 7.48
C LYS A 83 -14.33 -25.65 6.44
#